data_AF-A0A5C8EBJ5-F1
#
_entry.id   AF-A0A5C8EBJ5-F1
#
_cell.length_a   1.000
_cell.length_b   1.000
_cell.length_c   1.000
_cell.angle_alpha   90.00
_cell.angle_beta   90.00
_cell.angle_gamma   90.00
#
_symmetry.space_group_name_H-M   'P 1'
#
loop_
_entity.id
_entity.type
_entity.pdbx_description
1 polymer ?
#
loop_
_entity_poly.entity_id
_entity_poly.type
_entity_poly.pdbx_seq_one_letter_code
_entity_poly.pdbx_strand_id
1 'polypeptide(L)'
;MNLFDYIRYNLLNIRTPELVEKMRVQEYAKKISAQKYRFVDIKNKAITANCAKFIFEMYKVVGPLLNSLRDEFIVKDGKQFSYYLIEVSFTKDIKEIYSTLNKEYMLERIKAGENPNNVFSKTKENFVKFKNYLSGENGKEINLTFNLLKDFANISKFDFFLFLRSFCPFFVDGVYNSNPTFKNCSNPQVVDDLSKLDDAVNNIMIKKELMSALNVFCKYVGIPAISDKNMRAFLTRLRYLQTPNLLSDIIIFLLKDFTYKCHVSYSDVNIFVNYITDFTKNLKSDMESIIKDIKSSKIASIRNKAFSGIEIMKLPNINEDKNSQLEQYDCEIFTCVEPLQYIKTFVTEIFDMEYKAPLNDMFLGCEFVHKERGSQGLDAFYTLNDSKTEIQMFDSTLSPESDNFKRLKTWLVSKNKANANRDLIENMVKKIDTEGNKIVLNVYNSVLDLTTILKNVIEDCANGTKIEISNGIKASNLEKFNVGIAREMLNDFENFIALMKNFVR
;
A
#
# COMPACT_ATOMS: atom_id res chain seq x y z
N MET A 1 -18.95 44.33 -47.60
CA MET A 1 -18.42 45.57 -46.98
C MET A 1 -18.95 46.74 -47.78
N ASN A 2 -19.59 47.73 -47.15
CA ASN A 2 -19.92 48.97 -47.86
C ASN A 2 -18.66 49.87 -47.86
N LEU A 3 -18.37 50.51 -48.98
CA LEU A 3 -17.19 51.36 -49.21
C LEU A 3 -17.01 52.43 -48.11
N PHE A 4 -18.13 52.95 -47.59
CA PHE A 4 -18.15 53.94 -46.51
C PHE A 4 -17.53 53.44 -45.20
N ASP A 5 -17.79 52.21 -44.79
CA ASP A 5 -17.25 51.67 -43.53
C ASP A 5 -15.73 51.45 -43.62
N TYR A 6 -15.25 51.05 -44.80
CA TYR A 6 -13.83 50.87 -45.07
C TYR A 6 -13.07 52.20 -45.02
N ILE A 7 -13.62 53.24 -45.64
CA ILE A 7 -13.04 54.59 -45.63
C ILE A 7 -13.01 55.13 -44.19
N ARG A 8 -14.10 55.00 -43.44
CA ARG A 8 -14.16 55.47 -42.03
C ARG A 8 -13.15 54.78 -41.13
N TYR A 9 -12.99 53.46 -41.27
CA TYR A 9 -12.10 52.68 -40.42
C TYR A 9 -10.61 52.79 -40.80
N ASN A 10 -10.29 52.62 -42.09
CA ASN A 10 -8.90 52.50 -42.56
C ASN A 10 -8.27 53.83 -43.00
N LEU A 11 -9.06 54.79 -43.50
CA LEU A 11 -8.54 56.07 -44.00
C LEU A 11 -8.76 57.22 -43.03
N LEU A 12 -9.89 57.22 -42.29
CA LEU A 12 -10.22 58.27 -41.33
C LEU A 12 -9.92 57.90 -39.86
N ASN A 13 -9.43 56.68 -39.61
CA ASN A 13 -9.09 56.13 -38.28
C ASN A 13 -10.22 56.29 -37.23
N ILE A 14 -11.48 56.27 -37.65
CA ILE A 14 -12.64 56.33 -36.76
C ILE A 14 -12.83 54.94 -36.15
N ARG A 15 -12.75 54.81 -34.82
CA ARG A 15 -12.81 53.53 -34.09
C ARG A 15 -13.94 53.48 -33.07
N THR A 16 -15.19 53.57 -33.53
CA THR A 16 -16.34 53.30 -32.65
C THR A 16 -16.38 51.80 -32.32
N PRO A 17 -16.84 51.40 -31.10
CA PRO A 17 -16.91 49.98 -30.71
C PRO A 17 -17.62 49.09 -31.73
N GLU A 18 -18.75 49.54 -32.27
CA GLU A 18 -19.52 48.81 -33.29
C GLU A 18 -18.75 48.65 -34.61
N LEU A 19 -18.01 49.67 -35.05
CA LEU A 19 -17.23 49.61 -36.28
C LEU A 19 -16.01 48.68 -36.09
N VAL A 20 -15.36 48.71 -34.93
CA VAL A 20 -14.26 47.80 -34.58
C VAL A 20 -14.75 46.35 -34.57
N GLU A 21 -15.88 46.07 -33.91
CA GLU A 21 -16.50 44.73 -33.92
C GLU A 21 -16.82 44.27 -35.35
N LYS A 22 -17.50 45.13 -36.13
CA LYS A 22 -17.88 44.84 -37.51
C LYS A 22 -16.67 44.55 -38.40
N MET A 23 -15.55 45.24 -38.18
CA MET A 23 -14.30 45.01 -38.90
C MET A 23 -13.66 43.68 -38.49
N ARG A 24 -13.56 43.40 -37.18
CA ARG A 24 -13.03 42.12 -36.68
C ARG A 24 -13.84 40.93 -37.19
N VAL A 25 -15.18 40.97 -37.12
CA VAL A 25 -16.04 39.89 -37.65
C VAL A 25 -15.80 39.65 -39.14
N GLN A 26 -15.57 40.70 -39.94
CA GLN A 26 -15.25 40.55 -41.36
C GLN A 26 -13.88 39.94 -41.61
N GLU A 27 -12.88 40.25 -40.78
CA GLU A 27 -11.56 39.62 -40.85
C GLU A 27 -11.65 38.12 -40.59
N TYR A 28 -12.36 37.70 -39.53
CA TYR A 28 -12.61 36.28 -39.26
C TYR A 28 -13.43 35.61 -40.38
N ALA A 29 -14.44 36.28 -40.93
CA ALA A 29 -15.20 35.77 -42.07
C ALA A 29 -14.31 35.49 -43.30
N LYS A 30 -13.37 36.40 -43.61
CA LYS A 30 -12.40 36.20 -44.70
C LYS A 30 -11.51 34.98 -44.43
N LYS A 31 -10.95 34.86 -43.22
CA LYS A 31 -10.13 33.71 -42.81
C LYS A 31 -10.89 32.38 -42.93
N ILE A 32 -12.12 32.34 -42.42
CA ILE A 32 -12.99 31.15 -42.48
C ILE A 32 -13.35 30.79 -43.93
N SER A 33 -13.62 31.78 -44.79
CA SER A 33 -13.97 31.54 -46.20
C SER A 33 -12.87 30.83 -47.00
N ALA A 34 -11.60 31.02 -46.60
CA ALA A 34 -10.44 30.40 -47.21
C ALA A 34 -10.18 28.97 -46.71
N GLN A 35 -10.89 28.50 -45.69
CA GLN A 35 -10.73 27.15 -45.15
C GLN A 35 -11.20 26.08 -46.14
N LYS A 36 -10.38 25.03 -46.30
CA LYS A 36 -10.59 23.93 -47.25
C LYS A 36 -11.99 23.31 -47.22
N TYR A 37 -12.52 23.00 -46.04
CA TYR A 37 -13.77 22.24 -45.89
C TYR A 37 -15.02 23.10 -45.70
N ARG A 38 -14.88 24.44 -45.62
CA ARG A 38 -15.99 25.39 -45.45
C ARG A 38 -16.99 24.95 -44.35
N PHE A 39 -16.50 24.84 -43.12
CA PHE A 39 -17.31 24.39 -41.97
C PHE A 39 -18.42 25.36 -41.58
N VAL A 40 -18.36 26.62 -42.04
CA VAL A 40 -19.35 27.65 -41.72
C VAL A 40 -19.92 28.25 -43.00
N ASP A 41 -21.24 28.40 -43.05
CA ASP A 41 -21.94 29.27 -43.97
C ASP A 41 -21.95 30.69 -43.40
N ILE A 42 -21.07 31.54 -43.92
CA ILE A 42 -20.86 32.91 -43.45
C ILE A 42 -22.12 33.75 -43.60
N LYS A 43 -22.94 33.51 -44.64
CA LYS A 43 -24.15 34.30 -44.92
C LYS A 43 -25.23 34.02 -43.89
N ASN A 44 -25.46 32.74 -43.61
CA ASN A 44 -26.51 32.29 -42.70
C ASN A 44 -26.03 32.11 -41.26
N LYS A 45 -24.73 32.34 -40.99
CA LYS A 45 -24.07 32.09 -39.70
C LYS A 45 -24.38 30.69 -39.15
N ALA A 46 -24.36 29.72 -40.05
CA ALA A 46 -24.74 28.34 -39.76
C ALA A 46 -23.52 27.42 -39.91
N ILE A 47 -23.43 26.39 -39.09
CA ILE A 47 -22.45 25.33 -39.28
C ILE A 47 -22.95 24.42 -40.41
N THR A 48 -22.06 24.07 -41.33
CA THR A 48 -22.44 23.35 -42.55
C THR A 48 -22.59 21.85 -42.32
N ALA A 49 -23.40 21.20 -43.17
CA ALA A 49 -23.47 19.74 -43.23
C ALA A 49 -22.10 19.09 -43.49
N ASN A 50 -21.16 19.79 -44.14
CA ASN A 50 -19.80 19.29 -44.37
C ASN A 50 -18.99 19.19 -43.06
N CYS A 51 -19.21 20.09 -42.11
CA CYS A 51 -18.63 19.97 -40.77
C CYS A 51 -19.13 18.70 -40.08
N ALA A 52 -20.45 18.47 -40.07
CA ALA A 52 -21.03 17.26 -39.49
C ALA A 52 -20.51 15.98 -40.16
N LYS A 53 -20.43 15.95 -41.50
CA LYS A 53 -19.81 14.82 -42.25
C LYS A 53 -18.35 14.60 -41.84
N PHE A 54 -17.59 15.67 -41.67
CA PHE A 54 -16.18 15.59 -41.28
C PHE A 54 -16.02 14.97 -39.88
N ILE A 55 -16.84 15.39 -38.92
CA ILE A 55 -16.84 14.88 -37.54
C ILE A 55 -17.39 13.45 -37.48
N PHE A 56 -18.41 13.12 -38.28
CA PHE A 56 -18.92 11.76 -38.38
C PHE A 56 -17.86 10.77 -38.87
N GLU A 57 -17.05 11.16 -39.87
CA GLU A 57 -15.94 10.32 -40.35
C GLU A 57 -14.87 10.09 -39.27
N MET A 58 -14.70 11.00 -38.31
CA MET A 58 -13.87 10.76 -37.13
C MET A 58 -14.54 9.79 -36.17
N TYR A 59 -15.82 10.02 -35.86
CA TYR A 59 -16.64 9.18 -34.98
C TYR A 59 -16.70 7.72 -35.43
N LYS A 60 -16.74 7.44 -36.74
CA LYS A 60 -16.71 6.06 -37.27
C LYS A 60 -15.45 5.28 -36.87
N VAL A 61 -14.34 5.96 -36.65
CA VAL A 61 -13.05 5.35 -36.32
C VAL A 61 -12.88 5.19 -34.81
N VAL A 62 -13.19 6.23 -34.03
CA VAL A 62 -12.95 6.23 -32.57
C VAL A 62 -14.17 5.90 -31.72
N GLY A 63 -15.37 5.94 -32.31
CA GLY A 63 -16.65 5.67 -31.66
C GLY A 63 -16.66 4.41 -30.79
N PRO A 64 -16.17 3.25 -31.30
CA PRO A 64 -16.09 2.01 -30.51
C PRO A 64 -15.23 2.10 -29.25
N LEU A 65 -14.28 3.06 -29.18
CA LEU A 65 -13.35 3.21 -28.07
C LEU A 65 -13.78 4.26 -27.04
N LEU A 66 -14.72 5.16 -27.38
CA LEU A 66 -15.00 6.36 -26.58
C LEU A 66 -15.41 6.02 -25.14
N ASN A 67 -16.29 5.03 -24.96
CA ASN A 67 -16.76 4.64 -23.63
C ASN A 67 -15.64 4.07 -22.78
N SER A 68 -14.81 3.19 -23.34
CA SER A 68 -13.70 2.58 -22.60
C SER A 68 -12.59 3.59 -22.29
N LEU A 69 -12.29 4.51 -23.22
CA LEU A 69 -11.35 5.61 -22.98
C LEU A 69 -11.84 6.53 -21.87
N ARG A 70 -13.13 6.86 -21.87
CA ARG A 70 -13.74 7.70 -20.84
C ARG A 70 -13.70 7.03 -19.47
N ASP A 71 -14.14 5.79 -19.38
CA ASP A 71 -14.14 5.04 -18.13
C ASP A 71 -12.72 4.91 -17.56
N GLU A 72 -11.76 4.50 -18.39
CA GLU A 72 -10.39 4.28 -17.92
C GLU A 72 -9.68 5.59 -17.57
N PHE A 73 -9.62 6.57 -18.45
CA PHE A 73 -8.74 7.74 -18.28
C PHE A 73 -9.43 8.97 -17.69
N ILE A 74 -10.76 9.10 -17.80
CA ILE A 74 -11.50 10.27 -17.28
C ILE A 74 -12.13 9.95 -15.93
N VAL A 75 -12.70 8.75 -15.77
CA VAL A 75 -13.35 8.34 -14.51
C VAL A 75 -12.35 7.70 -13.53
N LYS A 76 -11.50 6.79 -14.01
CA LYS A 76 -10.53 6.03 -13.18
C LYS A 76 -9.10 6.59 -13.21
N ASP A 77 -8.87 7.69 -13.92
CA ASP A 77 -7.56 8.35 -14.09
C ASP A 77 -6.42 7.44 -14.59
N GLY A 78 -6.77 6.38 -15.33
CA GLY A 78 -5.85 5.42 -15.91
C GLY A 78 -5.24 4.43 -14.91
N LYS A 79 -5.79 4.33 -13.69
CA LYS A 79 -5.19 3.49 -12.63
C LYS A 79 -5.07 2.02 -13.06
N GLN A 80 -6.13 1.40 -13.58
CA GLN A 80 -6.11 -0.02 -13.90
C GLN A 80 -5.24 -0.31 -15.12
N PHE A 81 -5.36 0.53 -16.16
CA PHE A 81 -4.54 0.42 -17.35
C PHE A 81 -3.06 0.65 -17.07
N SER A 82 -2.71 1.53 -16.11
CA SER A 82 -1.31 1.74 -15.74
C SER A 82 -0.62 0.46 -15.27
N TYR A 83 -1.29 -0.32 -14.41
CA TYR A 83 -0.77 -1.61 -13.93
C TYR A 83 -0.65 -2.63 -15.08
N TYR A 84 -1.71 -2.77 -15.87
CA TYR A 84 -1.69 -3.63 -17.05
C TYR A 84 -0.55 -3.29 -18.00
N LEU A 85 -0.39 -2.00 -18.33
CA LEU A 85 0.62 -1.51 -19.27
C LEU A 85 2.04 -1.84 -18.79
N ILE A 86 2.30 -1.66 -17.49
CA ILE A 86 3.59 -1.99 -16.88
C ILE A 86 3.88 -3.48 -17.07
N GLU A 87 2.95 -4.35 -16.69
CA GLU A 87 3.15 -5.81 -16.70
C GLU A 87 3.32 -6.41 -18.10
N VAL A 88 2.52 -5.95 -19.08
CA VAL A 88 2.64 -6.45 -20.46
C VAL A 88 3.91 -5.97 -21.16
N SER A 89 4.55 -4.93 -20.63
CA SER A 89 5.79 -4.37 -21.19
C SER A 89 7.05 -5.11 -20.74
N PHE A 90 6.94 -6.05 -19.78
CA PHE A 90 8.10 -6.77 -19.27
C PHE A 90 8.78 -7.65 -20.32
N THR A 91 10.10 -7.54 -20.41
CA THR A 91 10.95 -8.47 -21.14
C THR A 91 11.02 -9.83 -20.43
N LYS A 92 11.53 -10.86 -21.09
CA LYS A 92 11.68 -12.20 -20.48
C LYS A 92 12.49 -12.14 -19.18
N ASP A 93 13.66 -11.48 -19.22
CA ASP A 93 14.55 -11.33 -18.07
C ASP A 93 13.87 -10.62 -16.90
N ILE A 94 13.07 -9.59 -17.18
CA ILE A 94 12.35 -8.86 -16.14
C ILE A 94 11.19 -9.66 -15.58
N LYS A 95 10.52 -10.50 -16.37
CA LYS A 95 9.50 -11.43 -15.88
C LYS A 95 10.09 -12.44 -14.89
N GLU A 96 11.29 -12.95 -15.17
CA GLU A 96 12.00 -13.84 -14.24
C GLU A 96 12.33 -13.12 -12.94
N ILE A 97 12.90 -11.91 -13.01
CA ILE A 97 13.17 -11.09 -11.81
C ILE A 97 11.88 -10.84 -11.03
N TYR A 98 10.80 -10.42 -11.70
CA TYR A 98 9.51 -10.11 -11.09
C TYR A 98 8.90 -11.32 -10.37
N SER A 99 9.07 -12.54 -10.93
CA SER A 99 8.60 -13.78 -10.29
C SER A 99 9.29 -14.10 -8.96
N THR A 100 10.43 -13.47 -8.67
CA THR A 100 11.14 -13.63 -7.38
C THR A 100 10.68 -12.64 -6.31
N LEU A 101 9.85 -11.67 -6.66
CA LEU A 101 9.48 -10.54 -5.81
C LEU A 101 8.12 -10.75 -5.12
N ASN A 102 7.95 -11.90 -4.47
CA ASN A 102 6.72 -12.25 -3.76
C ASN A 102 7.01 -13.15 -2.55
N LYS A 103 6.00 -13.30 -1.68
CA LYS A 103 6.08 -14.09 -0.45
C LYS A 103 6.32 -15.57 -0.73
N GLU A 104 5.64 -16.12 -1.74
CA GLU A 104 5.69 -17.53 -2.11
C GLU A 104 7.11 -17.98 -2.45
N TYR A 105 7.77 -17.24 -3.34
CA TYR A 105 9.17 -17.48 -3.70
C TYR A 105 10.08 -17.45 -2.47
N MET A 106 9.96 -16.42 -1.62
CA MET A 106 10.80 -16.33 -0.41
C MET A 106 10.61 -17.53 0.51
N LEU A 107 9.36 -17.96 0.74
CA LEU A 107 9.04 -19.11 1.58
C LEU A 107 9.56 -20.43 1.00
N GLU A 108 9.46 -20.64 -0.31
CA GLU A 108 10.00 -21.84 -0.97
C GLU A 108 11.51 -21.97 -0.77
N ARG A 109 12.26 -20.87 -0.95
CA ARG A 109 13.71 -20.85 -0.75
C ARG A 109 14.09 -21.12 0.71
N ILE A 110 13.36 -20.54 1.66
CA ILE A 110 13.59 -20.78 3.10
C ILE A 110 13.29 -22.25 3.46
N LYS A 111 12.20 -22.82 2.95
CA LYS A 111 11.86 -24.25 3.14
C LYS A 111 12.90 -25.19 2.52
N ALA A 112 13.55 -24.77 1.43
CA ALA A 112 14.65 -25.49 0.81
C ALA A 112 15.97 -25.40 1.60
N GLY A 113 15.99 -24.69 2.75
CA GLY A 113 17.13 -24.63 3.66
C GLY A 113 17.99 -23.37 3.53
N GLU A 114 17.61 -22.40 2.69
CA GLU A 114 18.36 -21.14 2.61
C GLU A 114 18.14 -20.25 3.83
N ASN A 115 19.21 -19.54 4.21
CA ASN A 115 19.14 -18.56 5.29
C ASN A 115 18.18 -17.41 4.91
N PRO A 116 17.19 -17.07 5.77
CA PRO A 116 16.22 -16.00 5.49
C PRO A 116 16.86 -14.65 5.13
N ASN A 117 17.95 -14.27 5.78
CA ASN A 117 18.63 -12.99 5.51
C ASN A 117 19.24 -12.96 4.10
N ASN A 118 19.73 -14.11 3.60
CA ASN A 118 20.26 -14.22 2.25
C ASN A 118 19.12 -14.14 1.22
N VAL A 119 18.00 -14.82 1.48
CA VAL A 119 16.79 -14.75 0.63
C VAL A 119 16.27 -13.32 0.54
N PHE A 120 16.16 -12.61 1.67
CA PHE A 120 15.71 -11.22 1.70
C PHE A 120 16.68 -10.29 0.99
N SER A 121 18.00 -10.46 1.17
CA SER A 121 19.01 -9.68 0.47
C SER A 121 18.91 -9.86 -1.04
N LYS A 122 18.84 -11.10 -1.53
CA LYS A 122 18.68 -11.41 -2.96
C LYS A 122 17.38 -10.84 -3.54
N THR A 123 16.29 -10.90 -2.78
CA THR A 123 15.00 -10.33 -3.17
C THR A 123 15.10 -8.80 -3.28
N LYS A 124 15.77 -8.13 -2.34
CA LYS A 124 16.04 -6.68 -2.40
C LYS A 124 16.91 -6.31 -3.61
N GLU A 125 17.95 -7.07 -3.90
CA GLU A 125 18.80 -6.86 -5.09
C GLU A 125 17.99 -6.98 -6.39
N ASN A 126 17.15 -8.01 -6.50
CA ASN A 126 16.25 -8.20 -7.63
C ASN A 126 15.24 -7.05 -7.74
N PHE A 127 14.73 -6.54 -6.62
CA PHE A 127 13.85 -5.37 -6.60
C PHE A 127 14.56 -4.10 -7.09
N VAL A 128 15.83 -3.90 -6.75
CA VAL A 128 16.65 -2.80 -7.28
C VAL A 128 16.82 -2.92 -8.79
N LYS A 129 17.12 -4.12 -9.31
CA LYS A 129 17.20 -4.37 -10.76
C LYS A 129 15.87 -4.04 -11.46
N PHE A 130 14.76 -4.47 -10.87
CA PHE A 130 13.43 -4.17 -11.37
C PHE A 130 13.13 -2.66 -11.39
N LYS A 131 13.43 -1.94 -10.30
CA LYS A 131 13.28 -0.48 -10.24
C LYS A 131 14.12 0.24 -11.30
N ASN A 132 15.37 -0.20 -11.49
CA ASN A 132 16.26 0.38 -12.50
C ASN A 132 15.73 0.18 -13.92
N TYR A 133 15.16 -0.98 -14.22
CA TYR A 133 14.50 -1.23 -15.50
C TYR A 133 13.35 -0.24 -15.76
N LEU A 134 12.49 -0.02 -14.76
CA LEU A 134 11.38 0.93 -14.85
C LEU A 134 11.83 2.41 -14.88
N SER A 135 13.06 2.71 -14.46
CA SER A 135 13.60 4.08 -14.46
C SER A 135 14.46 4.39 -15.68
N GLY A 136 14.78 3.37 -16.50
CA GLY A 136 15.57 3.51 -17.73
C GLY A 136 14.73 3.90 -18.95
N GLU A 137 15.28 3.65 -20.14
CA GLU A 137 14.61 3.96 -21.42
C GLU A 137 13.27 3.23 -21.58
N ASN A 138 13.18 1.97 -21.16
CA ASN A 138 11.91 1.21 -21.18
C ASN A 138 10.82 1.93 -20.35
N GLY A 139 11.21 2.51 -19.21
CA GLY A 139 10.32 3.30 -18.38
C GLY A 139 9.77 4.53 -19.10
N LYS A 140 10.64 5.25 -19.80
CA LYS A 140 10.25 6.43 -20.59
C LYS A 140 9.27 6.06 -21.70
N GLU A 141 9.48 4.95 -22.39
CA GLU A 141 8.57 4.47 -23.45
C GLU A 141 7.20 4.07 -22.91
N ILE A 142 7.15 3.41 -21.75
CA ILE A 142 5.91 3.05 -21.05
C ILE A 142 5.14 4.32 -20.62
N ASN A 143 5.82 5.28 -19.98
CA ASN A 143 5.20 6.56 -19.60
C ASN A 143 4.71 7.34 -20.82
N LEU A 144 5.48 7.36 -21.92
CA LEU A 144 5.04 7.98 -23.17
C LEU A 144 3.77 7.32 -23.71
N THR A 145 3.72 5.99 -23.71
CA THR A 145 2.54 5.22 -24.15
C THR A 145 1.30 5.58 -23.33
N PHE A 146 1.45 5.65 -22.00
CA PHE A 146 0.37 6.04 -21.10
C PHE A 146 -0.10 7.47 -21.34
N ASN A 147 0.82 8.43 -21.39
CA ASN A 147 0.48 9.85 -21.55
C ASN A 147 -0.15 10.14 -22.92
N LEU A 148 0.29 9.49 -24.00
CA LEU A 148 -0.34 9.60 -25.30
C LEU A 148 -1.79 9.11 -25.30
N LEU A 149 -2.09 8.03 -24.56
CA LEU A 149 -3.46 7.53 -24.41
C LEU A 149 -4.31 8.42 -23.51
N LYS A 150 -3.74 8.93 -22.43
CA LYS A 150 -4.42 9.88 -21.53
C LYS A 150 -4.80 11.16 -22.28
N ASP A 151 -3.88 11.70 -23.08
CA ASP A 151 -4.14 12.84 -23.97
C ASP A 151 -5.20 12.48 -25.00
N PHE A 152 -5.08 11.34 -25.67
CA PHE A 152 -6.06 10.88 -26.66
C PHE A 152 -7.46 10.71 -26.08
N ALA A 153 -7.58 10.25 -24.83
CA ALA A 153 -8.85 10.06 -24.15
C ALA A 153 -9.65 11.36 -24.00
N ASN A 154 -9.04 12.54 -24.13
CA ASN A 154 -9.76 13.81 -24.19
C ASN A 154 -10.82 13.83 -25.31
N ILE A 155 -10.63 13.07 -26.39
CA ILE A 155 -11.64 12.94 -27.46
C ILE A 155 -12.98 12.41 -26.94
N SER A 156 -12.97 11.62 -25.85
CA SER A 156 -14.17 11.04 -25.24
C SER A 156 -14.98 12.04 -24.39
N LYS A 157 -14.41 13.23 -24.11
CA LYS A 157 -15.14 14.33 -23.45
C LYS A 157 -16.13 15.00 -24.39
N PHE A 158 -15.92 14.89 -25.71
CA PHE A 158 -16.80 15.44 -26.72
C PHE A 158 -17.96 14.48 -27.00
N ASP A 159 -19.19 14.98 -26.88
CA ASP A 159 -20.40 14.22 -27.17
C ASP A 159 -20.71 14.23 -28.67
N PHE A 160 -20.11 13.27 -29.38
CA PHE A 160 -20.34 13.10 -30.82
C PHE A 160 -21.81 12.86 -31.15
N PHE A 161 -22.55 12.15 -30.29
CA PHE A 161 -23.95 11.81 -30.56
C PHE A 161 -24.83 13.07 -30.55
N LEU A 162 -24.76 13.87 -29.49
CA LEU A 162 -25.55 15.11 -29.38
C LEU A 162 -25.17 16.11 -30.47
N PHE A 163 -23.87 16.24 -30.77
CA PHE A 163 -23.41 17.10 -31.84
C PHE A 163 -23.99 16.67 -33.18
N LEU A 164 -23.82 15.41 -33.58
CA LEU A 164 -24.28 14.91 -34.89
C LEU A 164 -25.81 14.89 -35.01
N ARG A 165 -26.52 14.62 -33.91
CA ARG A 165 -27.99 14.66 -33.87
C ARG A 165 -28.55 16.05 -34.15
N SER A 166 -27.81 17.11 -33.84
CA SER A 166 -28.17 18.49 -34.17
C SER A 166 -28.18 18.77 -35.69
N PHE A 167 -27.54 17.93 -36.50
CA PHE A 167 -27.52 18.03 -37.96
C PHE A 167 -28.38 16.94 -38.65
N CYS A 168 -28.72 15.88 -37.92
CA CYS A 168 -29.56 14.77 -38.37
C CYS A 168 -30.37 14.22 -37.17
N PRO A 169 -31.64 14.62 -36.98
CA PRO A 169 -32.44 14.20 -35.81
C PRO A 169 -32.64 12.69 -35.68
N PHE A 170 -32.58 11.96 -36.80
CA PHE A 170 -32.67 10.50 -36.88
C PHE A 170 -31.31 9.79 -36.75
N PHE A 171 -30.24 10.51 -36.37
CA PHE A 171 -28.94 9.92 -36.10
C PHE A 171 -29.04 8.95 -34.92
N VAL A 172 -28.50 7.74 -35.09
CA VAL A 172 -28.52 6.68 -34.09
C VAL A 172 -27.08 6.44 -33.61
N ASP A 173 -26.90 6.48 -32.30
CA ASP A 173 -25.61 6.21 -31.66
C ASP A 173 -25.15 4.76 -31.88
N GLY A 174 -23.85 4.53 -32.00
CA GLY A 174 -23.27 3.20 -32.16
C GLY A 174 -23.42 2.57 -33.57
N VAL A 175 -24.13 3.21 -34.49
CA VAL A 175 -24.33 2.70 -35.86
C VAL A 175 -23.28 3.29 -36.82
N TYR A 176 -22.04 2.80 -36.70
CA TYR A 176 -20.87 3.36 -37.40
C TYR A 176 -20.87 3.15 -38.93
N ASN A 177 -21.60 2.16 -39.44
CA ASN A 177 -21.68 1.86 -40.87
C ASN A 177 -22.84 2.59 -41.59
N SER A 178 -23.53 3.51 -40.91
CA SER A 178 -24.64 4.27 -41.49
C SER A 178 -24.17 5.38 -42.44
N ASN A 179 -25.09 5.84 -43.30
CA ASN A 179 -24.90 7.00 -44.19
C ASN A 179 -25.91 8.11 -43.85
N PRO A 180 -25.76 8.80 -42.70
CA PRO A 180 -26.67 9.86 -42.28
C PRO A 180 -26.66 11.05 -43.24
N THR A 181 -27.84 11.65 -43.46
CA THR A 181 -27.99 12.85 -44.28
C THR A 181 -28.03 14.09 -43.39
N PHE A 182 -26.89 14.78 -43.29
CA PHE A 182 -26.76 15.99 -42.48
C PHE A 182 -27.26 17.24 -43.22
N LYS A 183 -27.87 18.17 -42.47
CA LYS A 183 -28.30 19.50 -42.94
C LYS A 183 -27.56 20.59 -42.16
N ASN A 184 -27.45 21.80 -42.73
CA ASN A 184 -26.85 22.93 -42.02
C ASN A 184 -27.62 23.23 -40.73
N CYS A 185 -26.89 23.64 -39.68
CA CYS A 185 -27.45 23.90 -38.36
C CYS A 185 -27.06 25.29 -37.86
N SER A 186 -28.05 26.06 -37.43
CA SER A 186 -27.88 27.38 -36.80
C SER A 186 -28.16 27.36 -35.29
N ASN A 187 -28.26 26.17 -34.68
CA ASN A 187 -28.51 26.03 -33.26
C ASN A 187 -27.30 26.56 -32.45
N PRO A 188 -27.48 27.57 -31.57
CA PRO A 188 -26.40 28.12 -30.76
C PRO A 188 -25.65 27.07 -29.93
N GLN A 189 -26.34 26.03 -29.44
CA GLN A 189 -25.74 24.96 -28.64
C GLN A 189 -24.60 24.23 -29.38
N VAL A 190 -24.69 24.14 -30.71
CA VAL A 190 -23.68 23.47 -31.54
C VAL A 190 -22.37 24.28 -31.55
N VAL A 191 -22.44 25.59 -31.35
CA VAL A 191 -21.27 26.46 -31.24
C VAL A 191 -20.55 26.23 -29.89
N ASP A 192 -21.30 26.02 -28.81
CA ASP A 192 -20.73 25.60 -27.53
C ASP A 192 -20.07 24.23 -27.63
N ASP A 193 -20.71 23.29 -28.33
CA ASP A 193 -20.16 21.95 -28.56
C ASP A 193 -18.90 22.00 -29.45
N LEU A 194 -18.81 22.94 -30.40
CA LEU A 194 -17.55 23.19 -31.14
C LEU A 194 -16.43 23.65 -30.22
N SER A 195 -16.72 24.43 -29.18
CA SER A 195 -15.72 24.84 -28.19
C SER A 195 -15.20 23.65 -27.39
N LYS A 196 -16.10 22.72 -27.02
CA LYS A 196 -15.72 21.45 -26.38
C LYS A 196 -14.90 20.56 -27.31
N LEU A 197 -15.22 20.55 -28.61
CA LEU A 197 -14.44 19.84 -29.61
C LEU A 197 -13.04 20.45 -29.76
N ASP A 198 -12.93 21.79 -29.82
CA ASP A 198 -11.64 22.50 -29.91
C ASP A 198 -10.74 22.14 -28.72
N ASP A 199 -11.29 22.17 -27.51
CA ASP A 199 -10.57 21.71 -26.31
C ASP A 199 -10.17 20.22 -26.41
N ALA A 200 -11.13 19.34 -26.74
CA ALA A 200 -10.88 17.91 -26.82
C ALA A 200 -9.79 17.55 -27.85
N VAL A 201 -9.77 18.19 -29.02
CA VAL A 201 -8.79 17.86 -30.08
C VAL A 201 -7.43 18.48 -29.84
N ASN A 202 -7.34 19.71 -29.32
CA ASN A 202 -6.04 20.34 -29.11
C ASN A 202 -5.27 19.77 -27.91
N ASN A 203 -5.95 19.14 -26.95
CA ASN A 203 -5.31 18.41 -25.85
C ASN A 203 -4.85 16.99 -26.24
N ILE A 204 -4.82 16.64 -27.54
CA ILE A 204 -4.33 15.34 -28.02
C ILE A 204 -2.94 15.50 -28.63
N MET A 205 -1.93 14.89 -27.99
CA MET A 205 -0.59 14.84 -28.54
C MET A 205 -0.49 13.79 -29.66
N ILE A 206 -0.20 14.23 -30.90
CA ILE A 206 -0.02 13.32 -32.04
C ILE A 206 1.46 13.01 -32.27
N LYS A 207 1.90 11.84 -31.82
CA LYS A 207 3.23 11.26 -32.09
C LYS A 207 3.14 9.96 -32.89
N LYS A 208 4.28 9.45 -33.38
CA LYS A 208 4.33 8.21 -34.18
C LYS A 208 3.93 6.97 -33.35
N GLU A 209 4.16 7.01 -32.04
CA GLU A 209 3.86 5.95 -31.07
C GLU A 209 2.39 5.89 -30.67
N LEU A 210 1.58 6.91 -30.99
CA LEU A 210 0.16 6.94 -30.61
C LEU A 210 -0.61 5.72 -31.16
N MET A 211 -0.25 5.27 -32.35
CA MET A 211 -0.87 4.10 -32.98
C MET A 211 -0.56 2.80 -32.23
N SER A 212 0.70 2.59 -31.82
CA SER A 212 1.06 1.42 -31.02
C SER A 212 0.40 1.48 -29.65
N ALA A 213 0.32 2.67 -29.05
CA ALA A 213 -0.36 2.88 -27.78
C ALA A 213 -1.85 2.50 -27.86
N LEU A 214 -2.57 2.96 -28.89
CA LEU A 214 -3.98 2.59 -29.11
C LEU A 214 -4.17 1.10 -29.32
N ASN A 215 -3.25 0.43 -30.02
CA ASN A 215 -3.32 -1.02 -30.19
C ASN A 215 -3.13 -1.77 -28.87
N VAL A 216 -2.26 -1.30 -27.98
CA VAL A 216 -2.11 -1.85 -26.63
C VAL A 216 -3.40 -1.65 -25.82
N PHE A 217 -4.02 -0.47 -25.92
CA PHE A 217 -5.29 -0.20 -25.26
C PHE A 217 -6.43 -1.05 -25.81
N CYS A 218 -6.54 -1.23 -27.13
CA CYS A 218 -7.54 -2.10 -27.76
C CYS A 218 -7.45 -3.54 -27.23
N LYS A 219 -6.23 -4.06 -27.07
CA LYS A 219 -5.99 -5.37 -26.46
C LYS A 219 -6.45 -5.43 -25.00
N TYR A 220 -6.17 -4.39 -24.22
CA TYR A 220 -6.61 -4.29 -22.81
C TYR A 220 -8.13 -4.36 -22.69
N VAL A 221 -8.87 -3.64 -23.54
CA VAL A 221 -10.33 -3.59 -23.49
C VAL A 221 -11.02 -4.73 -24.27
N GLY A 222 -10.25 -5.58 -24.97
CA GLY A 222 -10.78 -6.68 -25.77
C GLY A 222 -11.48 -6.26 -27.07
N ILE A 223 -11.14 -5.10 -27.64
CA ILE A 223 -11.71 -4.59 -28.89
C ILE A 223 -10.72 -4.83 -30.06
N PRO A 224 -11.20 -5.17 -31.27
CA PRO A 224 -10.33 -5.31 -32.43
C PRO A 224 -9.51 -4.05 -32.71
N ALA A 225 -8.25 -4.23 -33.14
CA ALA A 225 -7.38 -3.12 -33.49
C ALA A 225 -7.96 -2.30 -34.65
N ILE A 226 -7.81 -0.98 -34.59
CA ILE A 226 -8.19 -0.07 -35.67
C ILE A 226 -7.24 -0.29 -36.86
N SER A 227 -7.79 -0.50 -38.06
CA SER A 227 -6.96 -0.67 -39.26
C SER A 227 -6.08 0.55 -39.54
N ASP A 228 -4.87 0.31 -40.04
CA ASP A 228 -3.91 1.38 -40.33
C ASP A 228 -4.46 2.47 -41.24
N LYS A 229 -5.25 2.07 -42.23
CA LYS A 229 -5.91 2.98 -43.18
C LYS A 229 -6.87 3.93 -42.46
N ASN A 230 -7.73 3.39 -41.60
CA ASN A 230 -8.74 4.18 -40.88
C ASN A 230 -8.08 5.12 -39.87
N MET A 231 -7.07 4.64 -39.15
CA MET A 231 -6.37 5.46 -38.17
C MET A 231 -5.58 6.60 -38.82
N ARG A 232 -4.89 6.36 -39.94
CA ARG A 232 -4.21 7.43 -40.69
C ARG A 232 -5.21 8.48 -41.17
N ALA A 233 -6.37 8.06 -41.68
CA ALA A 233 -7.43 8.98 -42.09
C ALA A 233 -7.95 9.81 -40.90
N PHE A 234 -8.17 9.19 -39.74
CA PHE A 234 -8.54 9.89 -38.51
C PHE A 234 -7.48 10.89 -38.08
N LEU A 235 -6.20 10.50 -38.01
CA LEU A 235 -5.10 11.39 -37.62
C LEU A 235 -4.92 12.57 -38.57
N THR A 236 -5.13 12.37 -39.88
CA THR A 236 -5.14 13.47 -40.84
C THR A 236 -6.27 14.46 -40.57
N ARG A 237 -7.46 13.97 -40.19
CA ARG A 237 -8.58 14.85 -39.80
C ARG A 237 -8.32 15.56 -38.49
N LEU A 238 -7.79 14.85 -37.50
CA LEU A 238 -7.42 15.42 -36.20
C LEU A 238 -6.38 16.53 -36.35
N ARG A 239 -5.30 16.28 -37.13
CA ARG A 239 -4.29 17.30 -37.46
C ARG A 239 -4.89 18.51 -38.16
N TYR A 240 -5.87 18.29 -39.04
CA TYR A 240 -6.57 19.41 -39.67
C TYR A 240 -7.31 20.25 -38.64
N LEU A 241 -8.04 19.63 -37.68
CA LEU A 241 -8.71 20.36 -36.60
C LEU A 241 -7.73 21.11 -35.68
N GLN A 242 -6.54 20.55 -35.46
CA GLN A 242 -5.44 21.21 -34.74
C GLN A 242 -4.69 22.28 -35.55
N THR A 243 -5.12 22.58 -36.78
CA THR A 243 -4.50 23.68 -37.56
C THR A 243 -4.68 24.98 -36.78
N PRO A 244 -3.59 25.76 -36.57
CA PRO A 244 -3.66 26.96 -35.74
C PRO A 244 -4.83 27.87 -36.11
N ASN A 245 -5.61 28.25 -35.10
CA ASN A 245 -6.79 29.11 -35.20
C ASN A 245 -7.96 28.58 -36.05
N LEU A 246 -7.94 27.34 -36.56
CA LEU A 246 -9.02 26.85 -37.44
C LEU A 246 -10.39 26.89 -36.76
N LEU A 247 -10.52 26.16 -35.64
CA LEU A 247 -11.77 26.09 -34.86
C LEU A 247 -11.97 27.36 -34.03
N SER A 248 -10.89 27.93 -33.48
CA SER A 248 -10.98 29.17 -32.70
C SER A 248 -11.49 30.36 -33.54
N ASP A 249 -11.06 30.52 -34.79
CA ASP A 249 -11.60 31.55 -35.70
C ASP A 249 -13.10 31.35 -35.95
N ILE A 250 -13.54 30.09 -36.13
CA ILE A 250 -14.96 29.73 -36.30
C ILE A 250 -15.77 30.10 -35.06
N ILE A 251 -15.27 29.75 -33.87
CA ILE A 251 -15.94 30.00 -32.58
C ILE A 251 -16.04 31.51 -32.34
N ILE A 252 -14.94 32.25 -32.51
CA ILE A 252 -14.90 33.71 -32.39
C ILE A 252 -15.90 34.36 -33.37
N PHE A 253 -15.98 33.89 -34.61
CA PHE A 253 -16.92 34.42 -35.60
C PHE A 253 -18.39 34.17 -35.23
N LEU A 254 -18.72 32.96 -34.76
CA LEU A 254 -20.09 32.56 -34.47
C LEU A 254 -20.59 33.16 -33.13
N LEU A 255 -19.77 33.17 -32.09
CA LEU A 255 -20.11 33.71 -30.77
C LEU A 255 -19.84 35.21 -30.64
N LYS A 256 -19.03 35.79 -31.54
CA LYS A 256 -18.48 37.16 -31.42
C LYS A 256 -17.67 37.38 -30.15
N ASP A 257 -17.16 36.30 -29.55
CA ASP A 257 -16.27 36.38 -28.40
C ASP A 257 -14.82 36.45 -28.88
N PHE A 258 -14.25 37.66 -28.92
CA PHE A 258 -12.85 37.88 -29.32
C PHE A 258 -11.83 37.52 -28.23
N THR A 259 -12.28 37.12 -27.04
CA THR A 259 -11.41 36.71 -25.94
C THR A 259 -11.17 35.21 -25.90
N TYR A 260 -11.93 34.45 -26.70
CA TYR A 260 -11.82 33.01 -26.81
C TYR A 260 -10.39 32.55 -27.14
N LYS A 261 -9.88 31.61 -26.33
CA LYS A 261 -8.61 30.93 -26.53
C LYS A 261 -8.77 29.47 -26.14
N CYS A 262 -8.29 28.58 -27.00
CA CYS A 262 -8.21 27.16 -26.66
C CYS A 262 -7.13 26.94 -25.60
N HIS A 263 -7.45 26.17 -24.57
CA HIS A 263 -6.48 25.71 -23.58
C HIS A 263 -5.80 24.44 -24.10
N VAL A 264 -4.47 24.37 -23.99
CA VAL A 264 -3.69 23.20 -24.39
C VAL A 264 -2.78 22.80 -23.25
N SER A 265 -2.96 21.58 -22.76
CA SER A 265 -2.14 20.97 -21.72
C SER A 265 -2.01 19.48 -22.01
N TYR A 266 -0.76 19.03 -22.09
CA TYR A 266 -0.43 17.63 -22.33
C TYR A 266 -0.11 16.92 -21.02
N SER A 267 -0.42 15.64 -20.96
CA SER A 267 -0.16 14.79 -19.80
C SER A 267 1.34 14.51 -19.65
N ASP A 268 1.83 14.60 -18.41
CA ASP A 268 3.18 14.21 -18.01
C ASP A 268 3.14 13.40 -16.71
N VAL A 269 2.44 12.27 -16.76
CA VAL A 269 2.26 11.37 -15.62
C VAL A 269 3.39 10.34 -15.60
N ASN A 270 3.98 10.13 -14.42
CA ASN A 270 4.86 9.01 -14.15
C ASN A 270 4.09 7.90 -13.43
N ILE A 271 3.72 6.85 -14.16
CA ILE A 271 2.87 5.77 -13.62
C ILE A 271 3.60 4.84 -12.64
N PHE A 272 4.93 4.89 -12.59
CA PHE A 272 5.71 4.03 -11.72
C PHE A 272 5.70 4.47 -10.26
N VAL A 273 5.38 5.73 -9.96
CA VAL A 273 5.49 6.28 -8.60
C VAL A 273 4.59 5.48 -7.64
N ASN A 274 3.30 5.38 -7.97
CA ASN A 274 2.34 4.65 -7.15
C ASN A 274 2.60 3.15 -7.19
N TYR A 275 2.91 2.61 -8.38
CA TYR A 275 3.21 1.19 -8.56
C TYR A 275 4.37 0.71 -7.67
N ILE A 276 5.52 1.42 -7.71
CA ILE A 276 6.69 1.10 -6.88
C ILE A 276 6.41 1.29 -5.40
N THR A 277 5.62 2.30 -5.04
CA THR A 277 5.27 2.58 -3.64
C THR A 277 4.43 1.44 -3.06
N ASP A 278 3.36 1.05 -3.76
CA ASP A 278 2.49 -0.06 -3.36
C ASP A 278 3.29 -1.37 -3.30
N PHE A 279 4.12 -1.62 -4.31
CA PHE A 279 4.97 -2.82 -4.37
C PHE A 279 5.98 -2.89 -3.22
N THR A 280 6.64 -1.77 -2.90
CA THR A 280 7.62 -1.69 -1.79
C THR A 280 6.94 -1.98 -0.46
N LYS A 281 5.74 -1.42 -0.24
CA LYS A 281 4.95 -1.65 0.98
C LYS A 281 4.59 -3.12 1.13
N ASN A 282 4.09 -3.75 0.06
CA ASN A 282 3.71 -5.16 0.08
C ASN A 282 4.92 -6.06 0.35
N LEU A 283 6.03 -5.85 -0.36
CA LEU A 283 7.23 -6.67 -0.19
C LEU A 283 7.83 -6.55 1.23
N LYS A 284 7.79 -5.35 1.83
CA LYS A 284 8.20 -5.15 3.23
C LYS A 284 7.28 -5.89 4.20
N SER A 285 5.97 -5.78 4.02
CA SER A 285 4.98 -6.49 4.82
C SER A 285 5.17 -8.01 4.75
N ASP A 286 5.47 -8.53 3.56
CA ASP A 286 5.72 -9.96 3.36
C ASP A 286 6.97 -10.42 4.12
N MET A 287 8.07 -9.68 4.02
CA MET A 287 9.30 -9.98 4.76
C MET A 287 9.07 -9.95 6.29
N GLU A 288 8.34 -8.95 6.79
CA GLU A 288 8.01 -8.83 8.22
C GLU A 288 7.13 -9.98 8.70
N SER A 289 6.13 -10.38 7.91
CA SER A 289 5.30 -11.56 8.19
C SER A 289 6.14 -12.83 8.23
N ILE A 290 7.04 -13.06 7.28
CA ILE A 290 7.92 -14.24 7.28
C ILE A 290 8.81 -14.26 8.53
N ILE A 291 9.36 -13.11 8.93
CA ILE A 291 10.18 -13.01 10.15
C ILE A 291 9.35 -13.37 11.39
N LYS A 292 8.10 -12.89 11.48
CA LYS A 292 7.18 -13.22 12.58
C LYS A 292 6.92 -14.73 12.64
N ASP A 293 6.65 -15.36 11.49
CA ASP A 293 6.37 -16.79 11.39
C ASP A 293 7.58 -17.64 11.81
N ILE A 294 8.79 -17.28 11.35
CA ILE A 294 10.04 -17.96 11.74
C ILE A 294 10.29 -17.84 13.25
N LYS A 295 10.10 -16.66 13.82
CA LYS A 295 10.26 -16.45 15.27
C LYS A 295 9.26 -17.29 16.06
N SER A 296 7.98 -17.28 15.66
CA SER A 296 6.93 -18.07 16.31
C SER A 296 7.23 -19.57 16.26
N SER A 297 7.65 -20.09 15.11
CA SER A 297 8.05 -21.50 14.97
C SER A 297 9.25 -21.86 15.85
N LYS A 298 10.27 -20.99 15.93
CA LYS A 298 11.43 -21.18 16.81
C LYS A 298 11.02 -21.21 18.28
N ILE A 299 10.19 -20.27 18.72
CA ILE A 299 9.67 -20.21 20.10
C ILE A 299 8.88 -21.47 20.41
N ALA A 300 8.00 -21.93 19.52
CA ALA A 300 7.21 -23.15 19.72
C ALA A 300 8.09 -24.41 19.90
N SER A 301 9.18 -24.51 19.14
CA SER A 301 10.16 -25.60 19.29
C SER A 301 10.88 -25.54 20.64
N ILE A 302 11.34 -24.36 21.06
CA ILE A 302 12.00 -24.18 22.37
C ILE A 302 11.02 -24.45 23.51
N ARG A 303 9.77 -23.99 23.40
CA ARG A 303 8.70 -24.25 24.37
C ARG A 303 8.46 -25.74 24.55
N ASN A 304 8.36 -26.50 23.45
CA ASN A 304 8.18 -27.95 23.53
C ASN A 304 9.36 -28.64 24.22
N LYS A 305 10.59 -28.12 24.06
CA LYS A 305 11.76 -28.63 24.77
C LYS A 305 11.75 -28.27 26.26
N ALA A 306 11.31 -27.07 26.63
CA ALA A 306 11.30 -26.59 28.01
C ALA A 306 10.20 -27.22 28.87
N PHE A 307 9.08 -27.61 28.26
CA PHE A 307 7.91 -28.10 28.99
C PHE A 307 7.54 -29.55 28.69
N SER A 308 8.22 -30.24 27.76
CA SER A 308 8.04 -31.68 27.49
C SER A 308 6.59 -32.17 27.30
N GLY A 309 5.69 -31.29 26.84
CA GLY A 309 4.26 -31.59 26.65
C GLY A 309 3.32 -31.10 27.77
N ILE A 310 3.83 -30.45 28.81
CA ILE A 310 3.02 -29.77 29.84
C ILE A 310 2.13 -28.70 29.18
N GLU A 311 0.85 -28.69 29.53
CA GLU A 311 -0.10 -27.69 29.06
C GLU A 311 0.20 -26.32 29.69
N ILE A 312 0.27 -25.28 28.86
CA ILE A 312 0.59 -23.94 29.32
C ILE A 312 -0.60 -23.35 30.10
N MET A 313 -0.34 -22.97 31.35
CA MET A 313 -1.32 -22.37 32.24
C MET A 313 -1.68 -20.95 31.81
N LYS A 314 -2.93 -20.75 31.38
CA LYS A 314 -3.41 -19.44 30.94
C LYS A 314 -3.64 -18.47 32.10
N LEU A 315 -3.54 -17.18 31.78
CA LEU A 315 -4.00 -16.08 32.62
C LEU A 315 -5.49 -15.81 32.33
N PRO A 316 -6.34 -15.64 33.35
CA PRO A 316 -7.78 -15.47 33.13
C PRO A 316 -8.15 -14.07 32.61
N ASN A 317 -7.45 -13.00 33.00
CA ASN A 317 -7.86 -11.64 32.70
C ASN A 317 -6.96 -10.94 31.65
N ILE A 318 -5.64 -11.01 31.80
CA ILE A 318 -4.65 -10.45 30.87
C ILE A 318 -4.23 -11.58 29.93
N ASN A 319 -4.96 -11.74 28.82
CA ASN A 319 -4.90 -12.91 27.96
C ASN A 319 -4.97 -12.59 26.47
N GLU A 320 -4.87 -13.63 25.62
CA GLU A 320 -4.88 -13.47 24.16
C GLU A 320 -6.22 -12.98 23.60
N ASP A 321 -7.34 -13.23 24.29
CA ASP A 321 -8.64 -12.69 23.88
C ASP A 321 -8.65 -11.16 24.02
N LYS A 322 -7.98 -10.62 25.05
CA LYS A 322 -7.80 -9.18 25.23
C LYS A 322 -6.86 -8.58 24.19
N ASN A 323 -5.77 -9.26 23.88
CA ASN A 323 -4.89 -8.85 22.79
C ASN A 323 -5.64 -8.81 21.45
N SER A 324 -6.45 -9.82 21.16
CA SER A 324 -7.27 -9.89 19.95
C SER A 324 -8.28 -8.73 19.86
N GLN A 325 -8.89 -8.35 21.00
CA GLN A 325 -9.79 -7.18 21.07
C GLN A 325 -9.05 -5.87 20.80
N LEU A 326 -7.84 -5.69 21.34
CA LEU A 326 -7.02 -4.51 21.12
C LEU A 326 -6.55 -4.41 19.67
N GLU A 327 -6.09 -5.54 19.09
CA GLU A 327 -5.62 -5.62 17.72
C GLU A 327 -6.74 -5.33 16.71
N GLN A 328 -7.97 -5.79 16.97
CA GLN A 328 -9.15 -5.46 16.13
C GLN A 328 -9.38 -3.95 15.97
N TYR A 329 -8.99 -3.16 16.97
CA TYR A 329 -9.13 -1.70 16.97
C TYR A 329 -7.82 -0.96 16.69
N ASP A 330 -6.82 -1.67 16.15
CA ASP A 330 -5.50 -1.13 15.82
C ASP A 330 -4.78 -0.51 17.05
N CYS A 331 -5.03 -1.00 18.27
CA CYS A 331 -4.40 -0.54 19.51
C CYS A 331 -3.16 -1.38 19.89
N GLU A 332 -2.29 -0.86 20.77
CA GLU A 332 -1.21 -1.64 21.36
C GLU A 332 -1.74 -2.86 22.15
N ILE A 333 -1.01 -3.96 22.12
CA ILE A 333 -1.33 -5.23 22.80
C ILE A 333 -0.39 -5.48 23.99
N PHE A 334 -0.78 -6.35 24.91
CA PHE A 334 0.07 -6.79 26.00
C PHE A 334 1.12 -7.79 25.50
N THR A 335 2.40 -7.44 25.65
CA THR A 335 3.53 -8.29 25.28
C THR A 335 3.91 -9.28 26.39
N CYS A 336 3.52 -8.99 27.63
CA CYS A 336 3.84 -9.83 28.79
C CYS A 336 2.97 -11.10 28.93
N VAL A 337 1.89 -11.25 28.15
CA VAL A 337 0.91 -12.36 28.30
C VAL A 337 1.60 -13.73 28.19
N GLU A 338 2.22 -14.00 27.05
CA GLU A 338 2.89 -15.26 26.75
C GLU A 338 4.02 -15.59 27.77
N PRO A 339 4.99 -14.70 28.04
CA PRO A 339 6.06 -15.02 29.00
C PRO A 339 5.56 -15.24 30.44
N LEU A 340 4.51 -14.53 30.88
CA LEU A 340 3.94 -14.75 32.22
C LEU A 340 3.24 -16.11 32.34
N GLN A 341 2.61 -16.59 31.26
CA GLN A 341 2.04 -17.94 31.23
C GLN A 341 3.12 -19.02 31.31
N TYR A 342 4.25 -18.82 30.62
CA TYR A 342 5.42 -19.71 30.74
C TYR A 342 5.99 -19.71 32.15
N ILE A 343 6.15 -18.55 32.78
CA ILE A 343 6.60 -18.44 34.18
C ILE A 343 5.63 -19.16 35.12
N LYS A 344 4.34 -18.89 35.01
CA LYS A 344 3.31 -19.51 35.86
C LYS A 344 3.34 -21.03 35.76
N THR A 345 3.49 -21.55 34.54
CA THR A 345 3.60 -22.98 34.26
C THR A 345 4.88 -23.56 34.85
N PHE A 346 6.04 -22.94 34.58
CA PHE A 346 7.33 -23.38 35.10
C PHE A 346 7.35 -23.40 36.63
N VAL A 347 6.85 -22.35 37.28
CA VAL A 347 6.86 -22.24 38.74
C VAL A 347 5.94 -23.30 39.36
N THR A 348 4.76 -23.54 38.77
CA THR A 348 3.76 -24.46 39.34
C THR A 348 4.08 -25.92 39.06
N GLU A 349 4.41 -26.26 37.81
CA GLU A 349 4.51 -27.66 37.37
C GLU A 349 5.93 -28.22 37.51
N ILE A 350 6.96 -27.37 37.52
CA ILE A 350 8.36 -27.79 37.60
C ILE A 350 8.96 -27.38 38.95
N PHE A 351 9.04 -26.08 39.25
CA PHE A 351 9.72 -25.59 40.45
C PHE A 351 9.04 -26.05 41.76
N ASP A 352 7.74 -25.78 41.94
CA ASP A 352 7.01 -26.12 43.16
C ASP A 352 6.95 -27.64 43.39
N MET A 353 6.78 -28.41 42.31
CA MET A 353 6.61 -29.87 42.37
C MET A 353 7.93 -30.61 42.58
N GLU A 354 9.02 -30.18 41.93
CA GLU A 354 10.27 -30.94 41.89
C GLU A 354 11.42 -30.27 42.65
N TYR A 355 11.55 -28.93 42.61
CA TYR A 355 12.82 -28.26 42.93
C TYR A 355 12.79 -27.37 44.16
N LYS A 356 11.62 -26.93 44.61
CA LYS A 356 11.48 -26.06 45.78
C LYS A 356 12.02 -26.70 47.05
N ALA A 357 11.66 -27.95 47.32
CA ALA A 357 12.11 -28.66 48.52
C ALA A 357 13.62 -28.99 48.48
N PRO A 358 14.19 -29.50 47.36
CA PRO A 358 15.64 -29.65 47.22
C PRO A 358 16.43 -28.35 47.33
N LEU A 359 15.97 -27.25 46.72
CA LEU A 359 16.67 -25.96 46.82
C LEU A 359 16.66 -25.43 48.26
N ASN A 360 15.53 -25.54 48.96
CA ASN A 360 15.46 -25.15 50.36
C ASN A 360 16.42 -25.99 51.23
N ASP A 361 16.49 -27.30 50.98
CA ASP A 361 17.43 -28.20 51.67
C ASP A 361 18.89 -27.83 51.38
N MET A 362 19.23 -27.50 50.13
CA MET A 362 20.54 -27.00 49.73
C MET A 362 20.91 -25.71 50.48
N PHE A 363 20.04 -24.70 50.48
CA PHE A 363 20.34 -23.42 51.14
C PHE A 363 20.48 -23.52 52.66
N LEU A 364 19.81 -24.50 53.29
CA LEU A 364 19.95 -24.76 54.73
C LEU A 364 21.19 -25.63 55.06
N GLY A 365 21.58 -26.53 54.17
CA GLY A 365 22.65 -27.50 54.40
C GLY A 365 24.05 -27.05 53.95
N CYS A 366 24.13 -26.15 52.97
CA CYS A 366 25.38 -25.68 52.38
C CYS A 366 26.05 -24.55 53.19
N GLU A 367 27.38 -24.61 53.27
CA GLU A 367 28.22 -23.57 53.87
C GLU A 367 28.89 -22.76 52.76
N PHE A 368 28.23 -21.67 52.34
CA PHE A 368 28.69 -20.79 51.27
C PHE A 368 30.04 -20.14 51.62
N VAL A 369 30.95 -20.15 50.65
CA VAL A 369 32.28 -19.52 50.78
C VAL A 369 32.14 -18.01 50.93
N HIS A 370 31.25 -17.41 50.13
CA HIS A 370 30.91 -16.00 50.17
C HIS A 370 29.46 -15.83 50.63
N LYS A 371 29.24 -15.08 51.73
CA LYS A 371 27.90 -14.90 52.30
C LYS A 371 26.96 -14.15 51.37
N GLU A 372 27.50 -13.21 50.60
CA GLU A 372 26.76 -12.41 49.62
C GLU A 372 26.13 -13.30 48.55
N ARG A 373 26.83 -14.35 48.12
CA ARG A 373 26.33 -15.33 47.14
C ARG A 373 25.19 -16.18 47.69
N GLY A 374 25.32 -16.62 48.94
CA GLY A 374 24.24 -17.32 49.65
C GLY A 374 22.98 -16.45 49.77
N SER A 375 23.15 -15.16 50.12
CA SER A 375 22.04 -14.20 50.17
C SER A 375 21.39 -14.00 48.80
N GLN A 376 22.18 -13.79 47.75
CA GLN A 376 21.68 -13.62 46.38
C GLN A 376 20.86 -14.84 45.92
N GLY A 377 21.35 -16.05 46.22
CA GLY A 377 20.62 -17.29 45.90
C GLY A 377 19.30 -17.43 46.66
N LEU A 378 19.28 -17.08 47.94
CA LEU A 378 18.06 -17.06 48.74
C LEU A 378 17.04 -16.05 48.21
N ASP A 379 17.48 -14.84 47.86
CA ASP A 379 16.61 -13.81 47.27
C ASP A 379 15.99 -14.30 45.95
N ALA A 380 16.79 -14.96 45.11
CA ALA A 380 16.32 -15.56 43.87
C ALA A 380 15.32 -16.72 44.11
N PHE A 381 15.57 -17.56 45.11
CA PHE A 381 14.65 -18.63 45.53
C PHE A 381 13.30 -18.07 45.99
N TYR A 382 13.31 -17.04 46.85
CA TYR A 382 12.07 -16.40 47.31
C TYR A 382 11.33 -15.69 46.18
N THR A 383 12.04 -15.06 45.24
CA THR A 383 11.43 -14.46 44.05
C THR A 383 10.65 -15.50 43.24
N LEU A 384 11.21 -16.70 43.02
CA LEU A 384 10.48 -17.78 42.34
C LEU A 384 9.28 -18.26 43.16
N ASN A 385 9.46 -18.45 44.46
CA ASN A 385 8.40 -18.90 45.36
C ASN A 385 7.18 -17.95 45.36
N ASP A 386 7.44 -16.64 45.31
CA ASP A 386 6.40 -15.61 45.43
C ASP A 386 5.82 -15.18 44.08
N SER A 387 6.52 -15.48 42.97
CA SER A 387 6.13 -15.10 41.62
C SER A 387 4.72 -15.54 41.23
N LYS A 388 4.25 -16.71 41.71
CA LYS A 388 2.88 -17.19 41.44
C LYS A 388 1.84 -16.23 41.99
N THR A 389 2.04 -15.75 43.22
CA THR A 389 1.15 -14.78 43.88
C THR A 389 1.26 -13.43 43.19
N GLU A 390 2.47 -12.99 42.85
CA GLU A 390 2.71 -11.74 42.13
C GLU A 390 1.98 -11.71 40.77
N ILE A 391 2.05 -12.80 40.00
CA ILE A 391 1.35 -12.96 38.72
C ILE A 391 -0.17 -12.93 38.91
N GLN A 392 -0.69 -13.58 39.97
CA GLN A 392 -2.13 -13.54 40.27
C GLN A 392 -2.62 -12.14 40.61
N MET A 393 -1.85 -11.40 41.42
CA MET A 393 -2.16 -10.01 41.77
C MET A 393 -2.10 -9.12 40.54
N PHE A 394 -1.09 -9.30 39.69
CA PHE A 394 -0.95 -8.60 38.41
C PHE A 394 -2.13 -8.87 37.49
N ASP A 395 -2.51 -10.13 37.27
CA ASP A 395 -3.63 -10.48 36.40
C ASP A 395 -4.96 -9.90 36.91
N SER A 396 -5.13 -9.85 38.23
CA SER A 396 -6.32 -9.26 38.88
C SER A 396 -6.45 -7.75 38.62
N THR A 397 -5.38 -7.05 38.19
CA THR A 397 -5.47 -5.63 37.82
C THR A 397 -6.42 -5.37 36.65
N LEU A 398 -6.72 -6.39 35.85
CA LEU A 398 -7.67 -6.33 34.74
C LEU A 398 -8.89 -7.25 34.95
N SER A 399 -9.19 -7.63 36.20
CA SER A 399 -10.40 -8.42 36.50
C SER A 399 -11.68 -7.63 36.18
N PRO A 400 -12.83 -8.29 35.98
CA PRO A 400 -14.11 -7.63 35.71
C PRO A 400 -14.52 -6.58 36.76
N GLU A 401 -14.11 -6.77 38.02
CA GLU A 401 -14.37 -5.90 39.15
C GLU A 401 -13.44 -4.68 39.18
N SER A 402 -12.29 -4.75 38.48
CA SER A 402 -11.26 -3.72 38.48
C SER A 402 -11.69 -2.47 37.73
N ASP A 403 -11.25 -1.32 38.22
CA ASP A 403 -11.55 -0.04 37.57
C ASP A 403 -10.85 0.11 36.21
N ASN A 404 -9.68 -0.52 36.05
CA ASN A 404 -8.97 -0.56 34.77
C ASN A 404 -9.81 -1.30 33.72
N PHE A 405 -10.40 -2.45 34.07
CA PHE A 405 -11.26 -3.20 33.16
C PHE A 405 -12.51 -2.40 32.76
N LYS A 406 -13.18 -1.76 33.72
CA LYS A 406 -14.37 -0.92 33.46
C LYS A 406 -14.06 0.24 32.51
N ARG A 407 -12.91 0.90 32.71
CA ARG A 407 -12.42 1.97 31.83
C ARG A 407 -12.10 1.45 30.43
N LEU A 408 -11.30 0.40 30.34
CA LEU A 408 -10.90 -0.21 29.07
C LEU A 408 -12.13 -0.67 28.26
N LYS A 409 -13.09 -1.34 28.91
CA LYS A 409 -14.37 -1.75 28.30
C LYS A 409 -15.18 -0.55 27.79
N THR A 410 -15.14 0.58 28.49
CA THR A 410 -15.86 1.81 28.09
C THR A 410 -15.23 2.47 26.87
N TRP A 411 -13.91 2.37 26.72
CA TRP A 411 -13.18 2.91 25.56
C TRP A 411 -13.28 1.98 24.33
N LEU A 412 -13.28 0.66 24.54
CA LEU A 412 -13.33 -0.37 23.49
C LEU A 412 -14.76 -0.82 23.12
N VAL A 413 -15.69 0.12 22.95
CA VAL A 413 -17.07 -0.20 22.53
C VAL A 413 -17.21 -0.24 21.01
N SER A 414 -16.47 0.61 20.30
CA SER A 414 -16.48 0.69 18.85
C SER A 414 -15.18 1.29 18.33
N LYS A 415 -14.85 1.06 17.06
CA LYS A 415 -13.62 1.58 16.44
C LYS A 415 -13.51 3.10 16.54
N ASN A 416 -14.61 3.83 16.34
CA ASN A 416 -14.63 5.29 16.47
C ASN A 416 -14.31 5.75 17.90
N LYS A 417 -14.84 5.05 18.91
CA LYS A 417 -14.60 5.39 20.31
C LYS A 417 -13.20 5.00 20.78
N ALA A 418 -12.68 3.87 20.30
CA ALA A 418 -11.31 3.45 20.54
C ALA A 418 -10.32 4.46 19.94
N ASN A 419 -10.55 4.91 18.70
CA ASN A 419 -9.74 5.96 18.07
C ASN A 419 -9.78 7.28 18.84
N ALA A 420 -10.95 7.68 19.35
CA ALA A 420 -11.08 8.91 20.14
C ALA A 420 -10.38 8.84 21.52
N ASN A 421 -10.17 7.64 22.07
CA ASN A 421 -9.53 7.41 23.37
C ASN A 421 -8.17 6.70 23.23
N ARG A 422 -7.57 6.74 22.04
CA ARG A 422 -6.40 5.93 21.70
C ARG A 422 -5.24 6.15 22.68
N ASP A 423 -4.91 7.40 22.96
CA ASP A 423 -3.83 7.75 23.89
C ASP A 423 -4.08 7.22 25.31
N LEU A 424 -5.34 7.18 25.76
CA LEU A 424 -5.69 6.65 27.08
C LEU A 424 -5.56 5.13 27.13
N ILE A 425 -5.96 4.45 26.06
CA ILE A 425 -5.82 3.00 25.91
C ILE A 425 -4.34 2.62 25.88
N GLU A 426 -3.56 3.25 25.00
CA GLU A 426 -2.13 2.96 24.84
C GLU A 426 -1.36 3.24 26.14
N ASN A 427 -1.63 4.36 26.84
CA ASN A 427 -1.01 4.63 28.14
C ASN A 427 -1.36 3.59 29.22
N MET A 428 -2.61 3.13 29.26
CA MET A 428 -3.02 2.09 30.22
C MET A 428 -2.38 0.74 29.89
N VAL A 429 -2.43 0.32 28.63
CA VAL A 429 -1.83 -0.93 28.15
C VAL A 429 -0.33 -0.91 28.45
N LYS A 430 0.37 0.15 28.06
CA LYS A 430 1.82 0.29 28.30
C LYS A 430 2.18 0.26 29.78
N LYS A 431 1.39 0.90 30.65
CA LYS A 431 1.62 0.87 32.10
C LYS A 431 1.51 -0.55 32.65
N ILE A 432 0.40 -1.23 32.36
CA ILE A 432 0.16 -2.61 32.82
C ILE A 432 1.21 -3.55 32.22
N ASP A 433 1.52 -3.41 30.93
CA ASP A 433 2.52 -4.24 30.26
C ASP A 433 3.92 -4.04 30.84
N THR A 434 4.27 -2.82 31.25
CA THR A 434 5.54 -2.53 31.94
C THR A 434 5.59 -3.22 33.32
N GLU A 435 4.49 -3.26 34.06
CA GLU A 435 4.40 -3.97 35.34
C GLU A 435 4.56 -5.48 35.14
N GLY A 436 3.88 -6.06 34.16
CA GLY A 436 4.03 -7.48 33.82
C GLY A 436 5.46 -7.84 33.39
N ASN A 437 6.08 -7.00 32.54
CA ASN A 437 7.45 -7.22 32.08
C ASN A 437 8.50 -7.10 33.21
N LYS A 438 8.23 -6.35 34.29
CA LYS A 438 9.11 -6.36 35.48
C LYS A 438 9.11 -7.73 36.16
N ILE A 439 7.94 -8.36 36.30
CA ILE A 439 7.83 -9.72 36.85
C ILE A 439 8.63 -10.69 35.98
N VAL A 440 8.47 -10.59 34.65
CA VAL A 440 9.20 -11.41 33.68
C VAL A 440 10.72 -11.27 33.86
N LEU A 441 11.21 -10.04 33.95
CA LEU A 441 12.64 -9.76 34.11
C LEU A 441 13.18 -10.27 35.46
N ASN A 442 12.45 -10.03 36.55
CA ASN A 442 12.83 -10.46 37.89
C ASN A 442 12.98 -11.99 37.95
N VAL A 443 11.96 -12.72 37.51
CA VAL A 443 11.97 -14.18 37.49
C VAL A 443 13.09 -14.71 36.60
N TYR A 444 13.26 -14.15 35.39
CA TYR A 444 14.33 -14.56 34.49
C TYR A 444 15.73 -14.41 35.13
N ASN A 445 15.99 -13.27 35.78
CA ASN A 445 17.26 -13.03 36.47
C ASN A 445 17.44 -13.95 37.67
N SER A 446 16.38 -14.23 38.44
CA SER A 446 16.44 -15.18 39.55
C SER A 446 16.77 -16.60 39.10
N VAL A 447 16.19 -17.07 37.98
CA VAL A 447 16.57 -18.39 37.42
C VAL A 447 18.03 -18.39 36.95
N LEU A 448 18.52 -17.31 36.33
CA LEU A 448 19.93 -17.17 35.94
C LEU A 448 20.88 -17.27 37.14
N ASP A 449 20.56 -16.56 38.23
CA ASP A 449 21.35 -16.56 39.45
C ASP A 449 21.39 -17.95 40.09
N LEU A 450 20.23 -18.59 40.23
CA LEU A 450 20.15 -19.96 40.75
C LEU A 450 20.86 -20.96 39.85
N THR A 451 20.75 -20.84 38.53
CA THR A 451 21.47 -21.68 37.55
C THR A 451 22.97 -21.59 37.79
N THR A 452 23.50 -20.38 37.95
CA THR A 452 24.93 -20.15 38.16
C THR A 452 25.40 -20.75 39.49
N ILE A 453 24.66 -20.50 40.58
CA ILE A 453 24.95 -21.06 41.90
C ILE A 453 24.93 -22.59 41.86
N LEU A 454 23.88 -23.18 41.28
CA LEU A 454 23.70 -24.63 41.19
C LEU A 454 24.84 -25.29 40.40
N LYS A 455 25.28 -24.66 39.31
CA LYS A 455 26.40 -25.14 38.49
C LYS A 455 27.70 -25.25 39.29
N ASN A 456 28.00 -24.23 40.09
CA ASN A 456 29.19 -24.22 40.95
C ASN A 456 29.05 -25.17 42.15
N VAL A 457 27.86 -25.28 42.74
CA VAL A 457 27.59 -26.26 43.82
C VAL A 457 27.77 -27.69 43.33
N ILE A 458 27.30 -28.02 42.12
CA ILE A 458 27.50 -29.33 41.50
C ILE A 458 29.00 -29.63 41.34
N GLU A 459 29.78 -28.65 40.88
CA GLU A 459 31.23 -28.77 40.71
C GLU A 459 31.93 -29.03 42.05
N ASP A 460 31.58 -28.27 43.10
CA ASP A 460 32.11 -28.44 44.45
C ASP A 460 31.74 -29.80 45.06
N CYS A 461 30.54 -30.30 44.79
CA CYS A 461 30.08 -31.61 45.22
C CYS A 461 30.81 -32.76 44.50
N ALA A 462 31.01 -32.64 43.19
CA ALA A 462 31.57 -33.71 42.36
C ALA A 462 33.10 -33.79 42.41
N ASN A 463 33.77 -32.64 42.41
CA ASN A 463 35.22 -32.53 42.25
C ASN A 463 35.94 -32.05 43.52
N GLY A 464 35.21 -31.74 44.59
CA GLY A 464 35.77 -31.27 45.86
C GLY A 464 36.38 -29.87 45.77
N THR A 465 35.99 -29.09 44.76
CA THR A 465 36.35 -27.67 44.64
C THR A 465 35.62 -26.85 45.71
N LYS A 466 36.01 -25.57 45.85
CA LYS A 466 35.42 -24.64 46.83
C LYS A 466 35.09 -23.30 46.17
N ILE A 467 34.34 -23.35 45.08
CA ILE A 467 33.97 -22.20 44.26
C ILE A 467 32.79 -21.46 44.89
N GLU A 468 31.74 -22.18 45.27
CA GLU A 468 30.50 -21.63 45.83
C GLU A 468 30.29 -22.06 47.29
N ILE A 469 30.58 -23.33 47.61
CA ILE A 469 30.38 -23.92 48.94
C ILE A 469 31.66 -24.61 49.45
N SER A 470 31.85 -24.61 50.76
CA SER A 470 33.03 -25.19 51.40
C SER A 470 32.85 -26.65 51.84
N ASN A 471 31.61 -27.13 51.89
CA ASN A 471 31.20 -28.41 52.46
C ASN A 471 30.54 -29.39 51.45
N GLY A 472 31.07 -29.46 50.22
CA GLY A 472 30.49 -30.24 49.10
C GLY A 472 30.18 -31.71 49.38
N ILE A 473 30.99 -32.42 50.17
CA ILE A 473 30.72 -33.82 50.55
C ILE A 473 29.46 -33.93 51.41
N LYS A 474 29.26 -32.99 52.34
CA LYS A 474 28.06 -32.93 53.19
C LYS A 474 26.84 -32.55 52.36
N ALA A 475 26.98 -31.55 51.50
CA ALA A 475 25.92 -31.10 50.59
C ALA A 475 25.43 -32.22 49.65
N SER A 476 26.33 -33.09 49.19
CA SER A 476 25.99 -34.23 48.31
C SER A 476 25.11 -35.29 48.96
N ASN A 477 25.05 -35.31 50.29
CA ASN A 477 24.34 -36.31 51.11
C ASN A 477 23.17 -35.70 51.90
N LEU A 478 22.63 -34.57 51.44
CA LEU A 478 21.43 -33.97 52.03
C LEU A 478 20.19 -34.83 51.72
N GLU A 479 19.14 -34.68 52.53
CA GLU A 479 17.97 -35.57 52.50
C GLU A 479 17.19 -35.45 51.19
N LYS A 480 17.08 -34.23 50.67
CA LYS A 480 16.29 -33.89 49.48
C LYS A 480 17.16 -33.37 48.35
N PHE A 481 18.29 -32.76 48.66
CA PHE A 481 19.25 -32.31 47.66
C PHE A 481 20.33 -33.36 47.39
N ASN A 482 20.56 -33.67 46.11
CA ASN A 482 21.70 -34.46 45.66
C ASN A 482 22.14 -34.04 44.25
N VAL A 483 23.31 -34.50 43.82
CA VAL A 483 23.92 -34.13 42.53
C VAL A 483 23.08 -34.57 41.32
N GLY A 484 22.32 -35.66 41.42
CA GLY A 484 21.42 -36.11 40.36
C GLY A 484 20.29 -35.12 40.12
N ILE A 485 19.54 -34.81 41.18
CA ILE A 485 18.45 -33.81 41.16
C ILE A 485 18.97 -32.43 40.74
N ALA A 486 20.15 -32.04 41.22
CA ALA A 486 20.78 -30.79 40.84
C ALA A 486 21.07 -30.69 39.34
N ARG A 487 21.47 -31.79 38.69
CA ARG A 487 21.71 -31.83 37.23
C ARG A 487 20.43 -31.75 36.41
N GLU A 488 19.37 -32.41 36.86
CA GLU A 488 18.04 -32.33 36.23
C GLU A 488 17.50 -30.90 36.33
N MET A 489 17.52 -30.32 37.53
CA MET A 489 17.16 -28.93 37.78
C MET A 489 17.96 -27.95 36.93
N LEU A 490 19.27 -28.15 36.79
CA LEU A 490 20.12 -27.31 35.95
C LEU A 490 19.68 -27.36 34.47
N ASN A 491 19.39 -28.56 33.94
CA ASN A 491 18.92 -28.71 32.56
C ASN A 491 17.59 -27.97 32.32
N ASP A 492 16.65 -28.08 33.26
CA ASP A 492 15.34 -27.44 33.12
C ASP A 492 15.42 -25.92 33.27
N PHE A 493 16.28 -25.43 34.16
CA PHE A 493 16.57 -24.00 34.27
C PHE A 493 17.21 -23.45 32.99
N GLU A 494 18.18 -24.16 32.41
CA GLU A 494 18.81 -23.77 31.14
C GLU A 494 17.80 -23.76 29.97
N ASN A 495 16.90 -24.74 29.91
CA ASN A 495 15.83 -24.78 28.90
C ASN A 495 14.83 -23.62 29.09
N PHE A 496 14.45 -23.32 30.33
CA PHE A 496 13.59 -22.18 30.66
C PHE A 496 14.25 -20.84 30.29
N ILE A 497 15.53 -20.63 30.63
CA ILE A 497 16.29 -19.45 30.24
C ILE A 497 16.34 -19.30 28.72
N ALA A 498 16.59 -20.39 27.99
CA ALA A 498 16.63 -20.38 26.53
C ALA A 498 15.28 -19.97 25.91
N LEU A 499 14.16 -20.33 26.54
CA LEU A 499 12.82 -19.89 26.16
C LEU A 499 12.62 -18.39 26.47
N MET A 500 12.83 -18.01 27.73
CA MET A 500 12.50 -16.68 28.25
C MET A 500 13.36 -15.56 27.67
N LYS A 501 14.60 -15.86 27.24
CA LYS A 501 15.47 -14.91 26.54
C LYS A 501 14.85 -14.32 25.26
N ASN A 502 13.83 -14.95 24.67
CA ASN A 502 13.12 -14.41 23.50
C ASN A 502 12.11 -13.29 23.87
N PHE A 503 11.81 -13.12 25.16
CA PHE A 503 10.80 -12.20 25.68
C PHE A 503 11.41 -11.07 26.53
N VAL A 504 12.59 -11.29 27.10
CA VAL A 504 13.32 -10.28 27.88
C VAL A 504 14.06 -9.33 26.93
N ARG A 505 13.85 -8.02 27.10
CA ARG A 505 14.47 -6.94 26.32
C ARG A 505 15.39 -6.07 27.15
#